data_AF-A0A1Q7HDC5-F1
#
_entry.id   AF-A0A1Q7HDC5-F1
#
_cell.length_a   1.000
_cell.length_b   1.000
_cell.length_c   1.000
_cell.angle_alpha   90.00
_cell.angle_beta   90.00
_cell.angle_gamma   90.00
#
_symmetry.space_group_name_H-M   'P 1'
#
loop_
_entity.id
_entity.type
_entity.pdbx_description
1 polymer ?
#
loop_
_entity_poly.entity_id
_entity_poly.type
_entity_poly.pdbx_seq_one_letter_code
_entity_poly.pdbx_strand_id
1 'polypeptide(L)'
;MRTLGVPGNFSTLAIDPRHTRTIYAGNTDGGVLRSLNGGATWAPASTGLPPSGEVLAVAVDPQIPARVYAWVRGGGLFVSGDGGGRWTAADTGEALRRSSVEAGRAAMVVDPVMPGRVYIGNSGVVQIDTLGQGAN
;
A
#
# COMPACT_ATOMS: atom_id res chain seq x y z
N MET A 1 -25.18 -8.82 -7.70
CA MET A 1 -23.81 -9.16 -7.27
C MET A 1 -23.05 -9.66 -8.51
N ARG A 2 -21.83 -9.15 -8.77
CA ARG A 2 -20.96 -9.60 -9.88
C ARG A 2 -19.59 -9.97 -9.32
N THR A 3 -19.06 -11.12 -9.70
CA THR A 3 -17.69 -11.55 -9.38
C THR A 3 -16.72 -11.04 -10.44
N LEU A 4 -15.54 -10.56 -10.04
CA LEU A 4 -14.56 -9.94 -10.94
C LEU A 4 -13.46 -10.89 -11.46
N GLY A 5 -13.64 -12.21 -11.30
CA GLY A 5 -12.90 -13.23 -12.07
C GLY A 5 -11.40 -13.35 -11.80
N VAL A 6 -10.84 -12.68 -10.80
CA VAL A 6 -9.42 -12.80 -10.44
C VAL A 6 -9.26 -13.91 -9.40
N PRO A 7 -8.55 -15.01 -9.71
CA PRO A 7 -8.21 -16.00 -8.71
C PRO A 7 -7.14 -15.43 -7.76
N GLY A 8 -7.28 -15.71 -6.47
CA GLY A 8 -6.35 -15.26 -5.45
C GLY A 8 -7.06 -14.99 -4.12
N ASN A 9 -6.25 -14.84 -3.07
CA ASN A 9 -6.74 -14.44 -1.76
C ASN A 9 -6.24 -13.02 -1.46
N PHE A 10 -7.20 -12.12 -1.24
CA PHE A 10 -6.93 -10.69 -1.12
C PHE A 10 -7.29 -10.21 0.27
N SER A 11 -6.32 -9.61 0.95
CA SER A 11 -6.44 -9.12 2.31
C SER A 11 -7.00 -7.70 2.38
N THR A 12 -6.84 -6.92 1.29
CA THR A 12 -7.06 -5.48 1.22
C THR A 12 -7.36 -4.99 -0.20
N LEU A 13 -8.12 -3.91 -0.31
CA LEU A 13 -8.46 -3.21 -1.55
C LEU A 13 -8.35 -1.69 -1.34
N ALA A 14 -7.91 -0.97 -2.37
CA ALA A 14 -7.93 0.49 -2.40
C ALA A 14 -8.40 1.00 -3.78
N ILE A 15 -9.17 2.08 -3.78
CA ILE A 15 -9.56 2.79 -5.01
C ILE A 15 -8.77 4.10 -5.05
N ASP A 16 -8.26 4.45 -6.23
CA ASP A 16 -7.73 5.79 -6.46
C ASP A 16 -8.89 6.81 -6.44
N PRO A 17 -8.89 7.77 -5.50
CA PRO A 17 -9.99 8.71 -5.33
C PRO A 17 -10.10 9.74 -6.47
N ARG A 18 -9.04 9.95 -7.26
CA ARG A 18 -9.06 10.83 -8.44
C ARG A 18 -9.31 10.05 -9.74
N HIS A 19 -9.00 8.76 -9.77
CA HIS A 19 -9.28 7.87 -10.89
C HIS A 19 -10.02 6.63 -10.41
N THR A 20 -11.33 6.73 -10.18
CA THR A 20 -12.14 5.68 -9.53
C THR A 20 -12.20 4.34 -10.27
N ARG A 21 -11.71 4.27 -11.53
CA ARG A 21 -11.54 3.01 -12.27
C ARG A 21 -10.21 2.31 -11.97
N THR A 22 -9.30 2.99 -11.29
CA THR A 22 -8.05 2.42 -10.81
C THR A 22 -8.26 1.82 -9.43
N ILE A 23 -8.00 0.52 -9.32
CA ILE A 23 -8.20 -0.25 -8.09
C ILE A 23 -6.94 -1.07 -7.83
N TYR A 24 -6.52 -1.13 -6.58
CA TYR A 24 -5.40 -1.94 -6.11
C TYR A 24 -5.90 -3.03 -5.17
N ALA A 25 -5.30 -4.21 -5.27
CA ALA A 25 -5.60 -5.37 -4.43
C ALA A 25 -4.32 -5.96 -3.87
N GLY A 26 -4.19 -6.02 -2.55
CA GLY A 26 -3.08 -6.68 -1.88
C GLY A 26 -3.37 -8.16 -1.67
N ASN A 27 -2.40 -9.02 -1.99
CA ASN A 27 -2.55 -10.47 -1.95
C ASN A 27 -1.90 -11.06 -0.68
N THR A 28 -2.53 -12.10 -0.12
CA THR A 28 -2.01 -12.85 1.04
C THR A 28 -0.73 -13.62 0.72
N ASP A 29 -0.60 -14.11 -0.51
CA ASP A 29 0.56 -14.87 -0.98
C ASP A 29 1.69 -13.95 -1.47
N GLY A 30 1.44 -12.64 -1.47
CA GLY A 30 2.39 -11.59 -1.82
C GLY A 30 2.05 -10.80 -3.07
N GLY A 31 2.52 -9.56 -3.09
CA GLY A 31 2.35 -8.63 -4.21
C GLY A 31 1.01 -7.90 -4.25
N VAL A 32 0.93 -6.95 -5.19
CA VAL A 32 -0.24 -6.11 -5.46
C VAL A 32 -0.70 -6.36 -6.90
N LEU A 33 -2.01 -6.47 -7.10
CA LEU A 33 -2.63 -6.39 -8.42
C LEU A 33 -3.27 -5.02 -8.62
N ARG A 34 -3.25 -4.53 -9.85
CA ARG A 34 -3.87 -3.27 -10.24
C ARG A 34 -4.86 -3.49 -11.37
N SER A 35 -6.05 -2.90 -11.25
CA SER A 35 -6.98 -2.69 -12.35
C SER A 35 -6.97 -1.22 -12.76
N LEU A 36 -7.14 -0.94 -14.04
CA LEU A 36 -7.31 0.42 -14.59
C LEU A 36 -8.71 0.66 -15.18
N ASN A 37 -9.59 -0.35 -15.12
CA ASN A 37 -10.88 -0.34 -15.81
C ASN A 37 -12.05 -0.75 -14.91
N GLY A 38 -11.94 -0.46 -13.61
CA GLY A 38 -12.99 -0.71 -12.62
C GLY A 38 -13.11 -2.19 -12.25
N GLY A 39 -12.00 -2.92 -12.30
CA GLY A 39 -11.92 -4.33 -11.94
C GLY A 39 -12.31 -5.31 -13.06
N ALA A 40 -12.45 -4.85 -14.31
CA ALA A 40 -12.74 -5.73 -15.45
C ALA A 40 -11.53 -6.57 -15.86
N THR A 41 -10.32 -6.00 -15.79
CA THR A 41 -9.06 -6.73 -15.92
C THR A 41 -8.07 -6.27 -14.86
N TRP A 42 -7.13 -7.15 -14.52
CA TRP A 42 -6.13 -6.93 -13.48
C TRP A 42 -4.76 -7.34 -13.99
N ALA A 43 -3.73 -6.61 -13.58
CA ALA A 43 -2.34 -6.89 -13.91
C ALA A 43 -1.48 -6.86 -12.64
N PRO A 44 -0.39 -7.65 -12.58
CA PRO A 44 0.59 -7.54 -11.50
C PRO A 44 1.17 -6.12 -11.43
N ALA A 45 1.31 -5.61 -10.20
CA ALA A 45 1.83 -4.29 -9.89
C ALA A 45 2.75 -4.39 -8.65
N SER A 46 3.73 -5.30 -8.71
CA SER A 46 4.51 -5.73 -7.53
C SER A 46 6.02 -5.52 -7.65
N THR A 47 6.50 -4.86 -8.71
CA THR A 47 7.95 -4.73 -8.95
C THR A 47 8.64 -4.00 -7.80
N GLY A 48 9.58 -4.66 -7.13
CA GLY A 48 10.30 -4.10 -5.98
C GLY A 48 9.67 -4.43 -4.61
N LEU A 49 8.50 -5.08 -4.57
CA LEU A 49 7.98 -5.68 -3.35
C LEU A 49 8.65 -7.04 -3.06
N PRO A 50 8.72 -7.47 -1.79
CA PRO A 50 9.13 -8.82 -1.44
C PRO A 50 8.21 -9.87 -2.09
N PRO A 51 8.75 -10.94 -2.71
CA PRO A 51 7.97 -11.87 -3.52
C PRO A 51 6.95 -12.70 -2.73
N SER A 52 7.17 -12.94 -1.44
CA SER A 52 6.31 -13.77 -0.57
C SER A 52 5.78 -13.02 0.66
N GLY A 53 5.90 -11.69 0.68
CA GLY A 53 5.41 -10.87 1.79
C GLY A 53 3.93 -10.56 1.61
N GLU A 54 3.08 -11.09 2.49
CA GLU A 54 1.65 -10.74 2.54
C GLU A 54 1.48 -9.22 2.54
N VAL A 55 0.73 -8.69 1.58
CA VAL A 55 0.37 -7.29 1.57
C VAL A 55 -0.82 -7.13 2.48
N LEU A 56 -0.65 -6.50 3.63
CA LEU A 56 -1.67 -6.41 4.69
C LEU A 56 -2.60 -5.21 4.49
N ALA A 57 -2.10 -4.13 3.89
CA ALA A 57 -2.85 -2.93 3.59
C ALA A 57 -2.31 -2.24 2.33
N VAL A 58 -3.19 -1.64 1.55
CA VAL A 58 -2.85 -0.76 0.42
C VAL A 58 -3.64 0.53 0.56
N ALA A 59 -3.03 1.67 0.23
CA ALA A 59 -3.70 2.97 0.20
C ALA A 59 -3.13 3.86 -0.90
N VAL A 60 -3.97 4.75 -1.44
CA VAL A 60 -3.58 5.73 -2.47
C VAL A 60 -3.56 7.11 -1.82
N ASP A 61 -2.55 7.91 -2.13
CA ASP A 61 -2.50 9.31 -1.73
C ASP A 61 -3.56 10.11 -2.52
N PRO A 62 -4.56 10.72 -1.84
CA PRO A 62 -5.63 11.44 -2.53
C PRO A 62 -5.16 12.76 -3.15
N GLN A 63 -3.99 13.27 -2.74
CA GLN A 63 -3.38 14.47 -3.31
C GLN A 63 -2.45 14.13 -4.50
N ILE A 64 -1.84 12.95 -4.47
CA ILE A 64 -0.90 12.47 -5.51
C ILE A 64 -1.29 11.04 -5.92
N PRO A 65 -2.21 10.84 -6.88
CA PRO A 65 -2.74 9.51 -7.21
C PRO A 65 -1.71 8.47 -7.67
N ALA A 66 -0.60 8.91 -8.25
CA ALA A 66 0.51 8.03 -8.62
C ALA A 66 1.28 7.52 -7.38
N ARG A 67 1.07 8.12 -6.20
CA ARG A 67 1.70 7.74 -4.96
C ARG A 67 0.83 6.73 -4.21
N VAL A 68 1.31 5.49 -4.15
CA VAL A 68 0.57 4.36 -3.57
C VAL A 68 1.44 3.72 -2.48
N TYR A 69 0.81 3.32 -1.39
CA TYR A 69 1.46 2.70 -0.24
C TYR A 69 1.04 1.24 -0.09
N ALA A 70 1.98 0.39 0.29
CA ALA A 70 1.73 -1.00 0.62
C ALA A 70 2.42 -1.33 1.95
N TRP A 71 1.65 -1.87 2.88
CA TRP A 71 2.18 -2.44 4.12
C TRP A 71 2.41 -3.93 3.93
N VAL A 72 3.67 -4.37 4.01
CA VAL A 72 4.06 -5.75 3.73
C VAL A 72 4.51 -6.43 5.02
N ARG A 73 3.94 -7.61 5.31
CA ARG A 73 4.33 -8.42 6.47
C ARG A 73 5.82 -8.73 6.41
N GLY A 74 6.55 -8.39 7.47
CA GLY A 74 8.00 -8.58 7.58
C GLY A 74 8.85 -7.65 6.69
N GLY A 75 8.23 -6.89 5.77
CA GLY A 75 8.89 -5.95 4.87
C GLY A 75 8.75 -4.48 5.28
N GLY A 76 7.70 -4.11 6.00
CA GLY A 76 7.43 -2.72 6.40
C GLY A 76 6.63 -1.93 5.36
N LEU A 77 6.79 -0.60 5.35
CA LEU A 77 6.09 0.30 4.46
C LEU A 77 6.85 0.46 3.13
N PHE A 78 6.16 0.18 2.03
CA PHE A 78 6.62 0.46 0.68
C PHE A 78 5.81 1.58 0.06
N VAL A 79 6.45 2.37 -0.77
CA VAL A 79 5.83 3.43 -1.58
C VAL A 79 6.16 3.21 -3.04
N SER A 80 5.17 3.44 -3.90
CA SER A 80 5.33 3.60 -5.33
C SER A 80 5.02 5.05 -5.70
N GLY A 81 5.80 5.64 -6.60
CA GLY A 81 5.54 7.00 -7.14
C GLY A 81 4.95 7.01 -8.55
N ASP A 82 4.72 5.84 -9.14
CA ASP A 82 4.29 5.64 -10.52
C ASP A 82 3.03 4.76 -10.64
N GLY A 83 2.20 4.76 -9.57
CA GLY A 83 0.91 4.09 -9.54
C GLY A 83 1.01 2.57 -9.43
N GLY A 84 2.03 2.04 -8.75
CA GLY A 84 2.29 0.62 -8.56
C GLY A 84 3.19 -0.03 -9.61
N GLY A 85 3.84 0.76 -10.48
CA GLY A 85 4.79 0.27 -11.47
C GLY A 85 6.08 -0.22 -10.83
N ARG A 86 6.62 0.54 -9.88
CA ARG A 86 7.76 0.18 -9.04
C ARG A 86 7.57 0.66 -7.60
N TRP A 87 8.01 -0.18 -6.66
CA TRP A 87 7.95 0.06 -5.24
C TRP A 87 9.35 0.18 -4.64
N THR A 88 9.48 1.05 -3.65
CA THR A 88 10.69 1.21 -2.84
C THR A 88 10.30 1.24 -1.37
N ALA A 89 11.15 0.69 -0.49
CA ALA A 89 10.93 0.78 0.94
C ALA A 89 10.95 2.26 1.38
N ALA A 90 9.87 2.71 2.03
CA ALA A 90 9.78 4.03 2.67
C ALA A 90 10.20 3.99 4.13
N ASP A 91 10.04 2.83 4.77
CA ASP A 91 10.61 2.48 6.06
C ASP A 91 11.06 1.01 5.98
N THR A 92 12.32 0.72 6.30
CA THR A 92 12.89 -0.64 6.31
C THR A 92 12.43 -1.45 7.53
N GLY A 93 11.50 -0.90 8.32
CA GLY A 93 10.93 -1.51 9.50
C GLY A 93 11.86 -1.47 10.71
N GLU A 94 12.93 -0.67 10.68
CA GLU A 94 13.74 -0.42 11.87
C GLU A 94 12.99 0.38 12.94
N ALA A 95 12.18 1.36 12.54
CA ALA A 95 11.28 2.06 13.44
C ALA A 95 10.27 1.08 14.09
N LEU A 96 9.87 0.05 13.34
CA LEU A 96 8.88 -0.93 13.75
C LEU A 96 9.46 -2.03 14.65
N ARG A 97 10.67 -2.52 14.34
CA ARG A 97 11.42 -3.49 15.17
C ARG A 97 11.70 -2.95 16.57
N ARG A 98 11.84 -1.63 16.72
CA ARG A 98 11.96 -0.97 18.03
C ARG A 98 10.63 -0.84 18.78
N SER A 99 9.49 -1.07 18.13
CA SER A 99 8.15 -0.74 18.64
C SER A 99 7.28 -1.94 19.04
N SER A 100 7.80 -3.18 19.11
CA SER A 100 7.02 -4.40 19.44
C SER A 100 5.79 -4.65 18.55
N VAL A 101 5.79 -4.08 17.33
CA VAL A 101 4.70 -4.26 16.37
C VAL A 101 4.83 -5.66 15.75
N GLU A 102 4.04 -6.60 16.27
CA GLU A 102 3.91 -7.93 15.68
C GLU A 102 3.19 -7.88 14.33
N ALA A 103 3.43 -8.89 13.50
CA ALA A 103 2.97 -9.07 12.13
C ALA A 103 1.44 -9.29 11.96
N GLY A 104 0.59 -8.53 12.67
CA GLY A 104 -0.87 -8.55 12.56
C GLY A 104 -1.43 -7.76 11.37
N ARG A 105 -2.76 -7.79 11.20
CA ARG A 105 -3.48 -6.97 10.21
C ARG A 105 -3.26 -5.49 10.55
N ALA A 106 -2.62 -4.73 9.66
CA ALA A 106 -2.41 -3.31 9.90
C ALA A 106 -3.58 -2.50 9.35
N ALA A 107 -4.10 -1.56 10.16
CA ALA A 107 -4.86 -0.45 9.63
C ALA A 107 -3.88 0.55 9.01
N MET A 108 -4.17 1.04 7.81
CA MET A 108 -3.37 2.08 7.17
C MET A 108 -4.30 3.14 6.60
N VAL A 109 -4.02 4.40 6.91
CA VAL A 109 -4.73 5.55 6.35
C VAL A 109 -3.73 6.61 5.91
N VAL A 110 -4.01 7.26 4.79
CA VAL A 110 -3.21 8.38 4.28
C VAL A 110 -3.91 9.67 4.69
N ASP A 111 -3.14 10.66 5.15
CA ASP A 111 -3.68 11.99 5.45
C ASP A 111 -4.27 12.59 4.16
N PRO A 112 -5.56 12.93 4.13
CA PRO A 112 -6.18 13.40 2.89
C PRO A 112 -5.78 14.84 2.51
N VAL A 113 -5.16 15.57 3.44
CA VAL A 113 -4.76 16.97 3.27
C VAL A 113 -3.25 17.10 3.13
N MET A 114 -2.47 16.34 3.91
CA MET A 114 -1.01 16.37 3.86
C MET A 114 -0.45 15.22 2.99
N PRO A 115 -0.02 15.49 1.74
CA PRO A 115 0.55 14.44 0.89
C PRO A 115 1.78 13.83 1.54
N GLY A 116 1.98 12.52 1.34
CA GLY A 116 3.14 11.83 1.88
C GLY A 116 3.00 11.36 3.34
N ARG A 117 1.98 11.81 4.08
CA ARG A 117 1.77 11.42 5.48
C ARG A 117 0.87 10.21 5.60
N VAL A 118 1.35 9.18 6.29
CA VAL A 118 0.66 7.90 6.48
C VAL A 118 0.60 7.55 7.95
N TYR A 119 -0.54 7.05 8.41
CA TYR A 119 -0.73 6.50 9.75
C TYR A 119 -0.92 4.98 9.66
N ILE A 120 -0.21 4.26 10.50
CA ILE A 120 -0.24 2.80 10.55
C ILE A 120 -0.62 2.37 11.96
N GLY A 121 -1.73 1.64 12.07
CA GLY A 121 -2.28 1.09 13.31
C GLY A 121 -2.08 -0.42 13.39
N ASN A 122 -1.41 -0.88 14.45
CA ASN A 122 -1.26 -2.29 14.80
C ASN A 122 -1.13 -2.41 16.34
N SER A 123 0.06 -2.70 16.90
CA SER A 123 0.33 -2.63 18.36
C SER A 123 0.54 -1.19 18.87
N GLY A 124 -0.22 -0.24 18.34
CA GLY A 124 0.00 1.21 18.48
C GLY A 124 -0.24 1.93 17.16
N VAL A 125 -0.16 3.26 17.17
CA VAL A 125 -0.30 4.09 15.97
C VAL A 125 0.99 4.85 15.72
N VAL A 126 1.54 4.70 14.52
CA VAL A 126 2.76 5.42 14.08
C VAL A 126 2.40 6.32 12.91
N GLN A 127 2.89 7.56 12.94
CA GLN A 127 2.87 8.47 11.80
C GLN A 127 4.21 8.37 11.05
N ILE A 128 4.16 8.28 9.73
CA ILE A 128 5.32 8.26 8.85
C ILE A 128 5.13 9.33 7.77
N ASP A 129 6.08 10.26 7.68
CA ASP A 129 6.16 11.24 6.59
C ASP A 129 7.12 10.72 5.51
N THR A 130 6.58 10.41 4.33
CA THR A 130 7.33 9.77 3.22
C THR A 130 7.83 10.75 2.17
N LEU A 131 7.35 11.99 2.23
CA LEU A 131 7.92 13.13 1.53
C LEU A 131 8.74 13.88 2.58
N GLY A 132 10.04 14.06 2.35
CA GLY A 132 10.86 14.83 3.28
C GLY A 132 10.23 16.20 3.50
N GLN A 133 10.20 16.66 4.76
CA GLN A 133 10.13 18.09 5.03
C GLN A 133 11.33 18.68 4.29
N GLY A 134 11.10 19.68 3.43
CA GLY A 134 12.10 20.18 2.49
C GLY A 134 13.49 20.28 3.11
N ALA A 135 14.50 19.86 2.35
CA ALA A 135 15.87 20.25 2.60
C ALA A 135 15.89 21.78 2.75
N ASN A 136 16.14 22.25 3.97
CA ASN A 136 16.70 23.58 4.21
C ASN A 136 18.22 23.48 4.02
#